data_AF-A0A9P0Q850-F1
#
_entry.id   AF-A0A9P0Q850-F1
#
_cell.length_a   1.000
_cell.length_b   1.000
_cell.length_c   1.000
_cell.angle_alpha   90.00
_cell.angle_beta   90.00
_cell.angle_gamma   90.00
#
_symmetry.space_group_name_H-M   'P 1'
#
loop_
_entity.id
_entity.type
_entity.pdbx_description
1 polymer ?
#
loop_
_entity_poly.entity_id
_entity_poly.type
_entity_poly.pdbx_seq_one_letter_code
_entity_poly.pdbx_strand_id
1 'polypeptide(L)'
;MNKVTIPWTISQLINYFQPNQTHLTDCDAYYLAALLIFLNLLNITYLHNYLLHLTSMGIRIRTAFCALIYRKCLRLSPESLTTITTGNIVTLMTKDVAAFETMIMYANDVWIGCVQTVVIFYLLYRRVGVAAFVGVGLFLIMIPIQIYIGKVVSKLRVESAKNTDKRLQTIRDAVSSIKIIKMYNWESIFEDRISRNRRIEINSLVKIFIRKVMILLLGALTSKLAFFAMVMMYVWLGNPISAELVYFILTLLQRVRHAFNVVIPMGITESAELYASAKRIEALLKRRVLRRMPMKKLF
;
A
#
# COMPACT_ATOMS: atom_id res chain seq x y z
N MET A 1 8.64 6.75 -18.63
CA MET A 1 9.59 6.46 -19.73
C MET A 1 10.86 5.74 -19.24
N ASN A 2 11.64 6.30 -18.31
CA ASN A 2 12.92 5.69 -17.84
C ASN A 2 12.82 4.25 -17.32
N LYS A 3 11.72 3.90 -16.65
CA LYS A 3 11.51 2.54 -16.09
C LYS A 3 11.39 1.44 -17.15
N VAL A 4 11.18 1.82 -18.42
CA VAL A 4 11.03 0.93 -19.57
C VAL A 4 12.26 0.97 -20.47
N THR A 5 12.86 2.15 -20.66
CA THR A 5 14.05 2.31 -21.48
C THR A 5 15.29 1.68 -20.84
N ILE A 6 15.44 1.72 -19.51
CA ILE A 6 16.57 1.07 -18.82
C ILE A 6 16.63 -0.45 -19.09
N PRO A 7 15.54 -1.23 -18.89
CA PRO A 7 15.50 -2.64 -19.28
C PRO A 7 15.88 -2.90 -20.73
N TRP A 8 15.47 -2.03 -21.64
CA TRP A 8 15.78 -2.15 -23.06
C TRP A 8 17.27 -1.89 -23.35
N THR A 9 17.87 -0.86 -22.76
CA THR A 9 19.31 -0.56 -22.91
C THR A 9 20.18 -1.69 -22.34
N ILE A 10 19.82 -2.24 -21.18
CA ILE A 10 20.56 -3.37 -20.60
C ILE A 10 20.40 -4.63 -21.45
N SER A 11 19.21 -4.88 -21.98
CA SER A 11 18.95 -5.95 -22.94
C SER A 11 19.93 -5.83 -24.11
N GLN A 12 19.99 -4.69 -24.79
CA GLN A 12 20.93 -4.46 -25.90
C GLN A 12 22.41 -4.61 -25.50
N LEU A 13 22.79 -4.17 -24.31
CA LEU A 13 24.15 -4.35 -23.79
C LEU A 13 24.49 -5.84 -23.53
N ILE A 14 23.53 -6.64 -23.07
CA ILE A 14 23.70 -8.09 -22.94
C ILE A 14 23.87 -8.76 -24.31
N ASN A 15 23.23 -8.21 -25.34
CA ASN A 15 23.38 -8.69 -26.72
C ASN A 15 24.84 -8.63 -27.18
N TYR A 16 25.51 -7.50 -26.92
CA TYR A 16 26.92 -7.28 -27.27
C TYR A 16 27.85 -8.37 -26.71
N PHE A 17 27.56 -8.90 -25.53
CA PHE A 17 28.36 -9.97 -24.92
C PHE A 17 28.03 -11.39 -25.43
N GLN A 18 27.10 -11.54 -26.39
CA GLN A 18 26.83 -12.85 -26.99
C GLN A 18 27.94 -13.24 -27.98
N PRO A 19 28.45 -14.49 -27.93
CA PRO A 19 29.50 -14.94 -28.83
C PRO A 19 29.01 -14.90 -30.30
N ASN A 20 29.87 -14.40 -31.19
CA ASN A 20 29.66 -14.25 -32.64
C ASN A 20 28.65 -13.15 -33.09
N GLN A 21 28.38 -12.12 -32.28
CA GLN A 21 27.67 -10.94 -32.79
C GLN A 21 28.57 -9.98 -33.57
N THR A 22 28.11 -9.55 -34.74
CA THR A 22 28.78 -8.55 -35.61
C THR A 22 28.02 -7.23 -35.70
N HIS A 23 26.86 -7.12 -35.04
CA HIS A 23 25.96 -5.97 -35.15
C HIS A 23 26.30 -4.77 -34.26
N LEU A 24 27.09 -4.97 -33.20
CA LEU A 24 27.41 -3.93 -32.21
C LEU A 24 28.93 -3.73 -32.17
N THR A 25 29.37 -2.50 -32.43
CA THR A 25 30.79 -2.11 -32.34
C THR A 25 31.14 -1.80 -30.88
N ASP A 26 32.42 -1.87 -30.50
CA ASP A 26 32.88 -1.49 -29.16
C ASP A 26 32.47 -0.05 -28.78
N CYS A 27 32.50 0.87 -29.75
CA CYS A 27 32.01 2.25 -29.57
C CYS A 27 30.51 2.32 -29.21
N ASP A 28 29.68 1.46 -29.80
CA ASP A 28 28.25 1.40 -29.52
C ASP A 28 28.00 0.85 -28.11
N ALA A 29 28.81 -0.12 -27.67
CA ALA A 29 28.73 -0.67 -26.32
C ALA A 29 29.09 0.39 -25.26
N TYR A 30 30.16 1.19 -25.48
CA TYR A 30 30.50 2.32 -24.61
C TYR A 30 29.40 3.38 -24.57
N TYR A 31 28.78 3.70 -25.72
CA TYR A 31 27.65 4.63 -25.78
C TYR A 31 26.44 4.11 -24.99
N LEU A 32 26.07 2.83 -25.16
CA LEU A 32 24.97 2.20 -24.43
C LEU A 32 25.23 2.17 -22.92
N ALA A 33 26.47 1.90 -22.51
CA ALA A 33 26.87 1.92 -21.10
C ALA A 33 26.79 3.34 -20.50
N ALA A 34 27.30 4.36 -21.22
CA ALA A 34 27.22 5.75 -20.80
C ALA A 34 25.75 6.23 -20.70
N LEU A 35 24.92 5.88 -21.69
CA LEU A 35 23.49 6.15 -21.69
C LEU A 35 22.81 5.47 -20.51
N LEU A 36 23.14 4.23 -20.19
CA LEU A 36 22.59 3.51 -19.05
C LEU A 36 22.91 4.21 -17.72
N ILE A 37 24.15 4.62 -17.51
CA ILE A 37 24.58 5.35 -16.31
C ILE A 37 23.81 6.68 -16.21
N PHE A 38 23.74 7.42 -17.30
CA PHE A 38 23.02 8.69 -17.37
C PHE A 38 21.51 8.52 -17.07
N LEU A 39 20.85 7.53 -17.68
CA LEU A 39 19.44 7.24 -17.43
C LEU A 39 19.17 6.82 -15.97
N ASN A 40 20.09 6.09 -15.34
CA ASN A 40 19.99 5.73 -13.93
C ASN A 40 20.16 6.96 -13.03
N LEU A 41 21.15 7.82 -13.30
CA LEU A 41 21.35 9.06 -12.55
C LEU A 41 20.13 9.98 -12.64
N LEU A 42 19.59 10.16 -13.85
CA LEU A 42 18.33 10.89 -14.07
C LEU A 42 17.15 10.24 -13.34
N ASN A 43 17.07 8.90 -13.33
CA ASN A 43 15.98 8.22 -12.64
C ASN A 43 16.04 8.41 -11.12
N ILE A 44 17.23 8.31 -10.52
CA ILE A 44 17.43 8.48 -9.08
C ILE A 44 17.16 9.92 -8.67
N THR A 45 17.71 10.90 -9.39
CA THR A 45 17.48 12.33 -9.12
C THR A 45 16.00 12.69 -9.28
N TYR A 46 15.33 12.23 -10.33
CA TYR A 46 13.89 12.41 -10.52
C TYR A 46 13.09 11.80 -9.36
N LEU A 47 13.36 10.53 -9.01
CA LEU A 47 12.62 9.82 -7.96
C LEU A 47 12.77 10.51 -6.61
N HIS A 48 13.99 10.96 -6.27
CA HIS A 48 14.24 11.64 -5.01
C HIS A 48 13.55 13.01 -4.96
N ASN A 49 13.65 13.81 -6.02
CA ASN A 49 12.94 15.10 -6.12
C ASN A 49 11.42 14.91 -6.06
N TYR A 50 10.89 13.91 -6.74
CA TYR A 50 9.47 13.54 -6.69
C TYR A 50 9.02 13.19 -5.26
N LEU A 51 9.79 12.37 -4.54
CA LEU A 51 9.49 12.01 -3.16
C LEU A 51 9.57 13.21 -2.21
N LEU A 52 10.56 14.09 -2.38
CA LEU A 52 10.68 15.33 -1.62
C LEU A 52 9.49 16.27 -1.88
N HIS A 53 9.04 16.37 -3.13
CA HIS A 53 7.89 17.20 -3.47
C HIS A 53 6.61 16.65 -2.83
N LEU A 54 6.37 15.34 -2.93
CA LEU A 54 5.21 14.69 -2.32
C LEU A 54 5.19 14.83 -0.80
N THR A 55 6.33 14.63 -0.14
CA THR A 55 6.43 14.79 1.33
C THR A 55 6.21 16.25 1.75
N SER A 56 6.76 17.21 1.01
CA SER A 56 6.50 18.64 1.24
C SER A 56 5.01 18.99 1.09
N MET A 57 4.35 18.49 0.03
CA MET A 57 2.91 18.65 -0.16
C MET A 57 2.11 18.00 0.99
N GLY A 58 2.49 16.80 1.41
CA GLY A 58 1.88 16.09 2.53
C GLY A 58 1.91 16.90 3.83
N ILE A 59 3.07 17.47 4.18
CA ILE A 59 3.24 18.32 5.37
C ILE A 59 2.39 19.60 5.27
N ARG A 60 2.33 20.25 4.10
CA ARG A 60 1.48 21.44 3.87
C ARG A 60 0.00 21.11 4.05
N ILE A 61 -0.44 19.96 3.57
CA ILE A 61 -1.83 19.52 3.72
C ILE A 61 -2.13 19.20 5.19
N ARG A 62 -1.23 18.50 5.88
CA ARG A 62 -1.36 18.21 7.30
C ARG A 62 -1.48 19.48 8.15
N THR A 63 -0.59 20.44 7.94
CA THR A 63 -0.61 21.72 8.67
C THR A 63 -1.88 22.51 8.39
N ALA A 64 -2.35 22.55 7.14
CA ALA A 64 -3.59 23.22 6.77
C ALA A 64 -4.83 22.58 7.43
N PHE A 65 -4.96 21.25 7.41
CA PHE A 65 -6.07 20.55 8.06
C PHE A 65 -6.03 20.70 9.58
N CYS A 66 -4.86 20.57 10.22
CA CYS A 66 -4.73 20.80 11.66
C CYS A 66 -5.15 22.22 12.04
N ALA A 67 -4.71 23.23 11.27
CA ALA A 67 -5.11 24.62 11.50
C ALA A 67 -6.62 24.83 11.30
N LEU A 68 -7.23 24.21 10.29
CA LEU A 68 -8.66 24.27 10.03
C LEU A 68 -9.47 23.65 11.18
N ILE A 69 -9.09 22.44 11.61
CA ILE A 69 -9.73 21.73 12.72
C ILE A 69 -9.59 22.57 14.00
N TYR A 70 -8.39 23.09 14.30
CA TYR A 70 -8.14 23.91 15.47
C TYR A 70 -9.02 25.18 15.48
N ARG A 71 -9.06 25.92 14.36
CA ARG A 71 -9.92 27.10 14.19
C ARG A 71 -11.41 26.77 14.35
N LYS A 72 -11.86 25.61 13.86
CA LYS A 72 -13.24 25.17 14.03
C LYS A 72 -13.53 24.89 15.51
N CYS A 73 -12.64 24.19 16.21
CA CYS A 73 -12.79 23.86 17.62
C CYS A 73 -12.95 25.10 18.50
N LEU A 74 -12.18 26.17 18.23
CA LEU A 74 -12.28 27.45 18.95
C LEU A 74 -13.61 28.18 18.77
N ARG A 75 -14.44 27.78 17.80
CA ARG A 75 -15.74 28.42 17.52
C ARG A 75 -16.92 27.47 17.77
N LEU A 76 -16.70 26.26 18.27
CA LEU A 76 -17.79 25.32 18.53
C LEU A 76 -18.71 25.85 19.65
N SER A 77 -20.00 25.59 19.51
CA SER A 77 -20.97 25.86 20.59
C SER A 77 -20.70 24.96 21.81
N PRO A 78 -21.07 25.39 23.04
CA PRO A 78 -20.93 24.58 24.25
C PRO A 78 -21.65 23.22 24.14
N GLU A 79 -22.84 23.20 23.52
CA GLU A 79 -23.59 21.98 23.21
C GLU A 79 -22.78 21.02 22.33
N SER A 80 -22.08 21.53 21.31
CA SER A 80 -21.24 20.69 20.45
C SER A 80 -19.96 20.21 21.14
N LEU A 81 -19.48 20.93 22.15
CA LEU A 81 -18.32 20.56 22.97
C LEU A 81 -18.65 19.44 23.97
N THR A 82 -19.88 19.39 24.50
CA THR A 82 -20.29 18.28 25.40
C THR A 82 -20.35 16.93 24.69
N THR A 83 -20.54 16.91 23.36
CA THR A 83 -20.68 15.68 22.57
C THR A 83 -19.38 15.22 21.91
N ILE A 84 -18.31 16.02 21.94
CA ILE A 84 -16.98 15.63 21.43
C ILE A 84 -15.96 15.74 22.54
N THR A 85 -15.27 14.64 22.81
CA THR A 85 -14.16 14.62 23.75
C THR A 85 -12.91 15.24 23.13
N THR A 86 -12.05 15.84 23.95
CA THR A 86 -10.73 16.32 23.52
C THR A 86 -9.90 15.21 22.86
N GLY A 87 -10.02 13.97 23.34
CA GLY A 87 -9.36 12.80 22.74
C GLY A 87 -9.82 12.52 21.30
N ASN A 88 -11.10 12.72 20.97
CA ASN A 88 -11.59 12.59 19.60
C ASN A 88 -10.98 13.67 18.68
N ILE A 89 -10.81 14.91 19.17
CA ILE A 89 -10.17 15.99 18.40
C ILE A 89 -8.69 15.66 18.14
N VAL A 90 -7.98 15.17 19.16
CA VAL A 90 -6.57 14.75 19.01
C VAL A 90 -6.47 13.61 18.01
N THR A 91 -7.39 12.64 18.03
CA THR A 91 -7.43 11.53 17.05
C THR A 91 -7.64 12.05 15.63
N LEU A 92 -8.53 13.03 15.43
CA LEU A 92 -8.73 13.66 14.12
C LEU A 92 -7.44 14.32 13.62
N MET A 93 -6.75 15.09 14.47
CA MET A 93 -5.53 15.80 14.07
C MET A 93 -4.31 14.89 13.87
N THR A 94 -4.24 13.76 14.58
CA THR A 94 -3.06 12.87 14.57
C THR A 94 -3.20 11.69 13.62
N LYS A 95 -4.37 11.04 13.61
CA LYS A 95 -4.63 9.86 12.77
C LYS A 95 -5.34 10.23 11.47
N ASP A 96 -6.46 10.94 11.55
CA ASP A 96 -7.30 11.17 10.37
C ASP A 96 -6.65 12.12 9.36
N VAL A 97 -5.94 13.14 9.82
CA VAL A 97 -5.16 14.01 8.95
C VAL A 97 -3.95 13.27 8.33
N ALA A 98 -3.32 12.34 9.06
CA ALA A 98 -2.21 11.56 8.52
C ALA A 98 -2.64 10.65 7.35
N ALA A 99 -3.89 10.19 7.32
CA ALA A 99 -4.41 9.42 6.19
C ALA A 99 -4.39 10.21 4.86
N PHE A 100 -4.57 11.54 4.91
CA PHE A 100 -4.43 12.40 3.71
C PHE A 100 -2.99 12.44 3.22
N GLU A 101 -2.04 12.61 4.14
CA GLU A 101 -0.60 12.62 3.85
C GLU A 101 -0.17 11.32 3.16
N THR A 102 -0.55 10.17 3.73
CA THR A 102 -0.22 8.85 3.17
C THR A 102 -0.91 8.61 1.82
N MET A 103 -2.18 8.98 1.66
CA MET A 103 -2.90 8.77 0.42
C MET A 103 -2.33 9.58 -0.75
N ILE A 104 -1.81 10.79 -0.54
CA ILE A 104 -1.16 11.57 -1.61
C ILE A 104 0.02 10.82 -2.22
N MET A 105 0.80 10.11 -1.38
CA MET A 105 1.92 9.30 -1.83
C MET A 105 1.47 8.16 -2.75
N TYR A 106 0.38 7.46 -2.39
CA TYR A 106 -0.11 6.32 -3.16
C TYR A 106 -1.02 6.70 -4.33
N ALA A 107 -1.77 7.79 -4.25
CA ALA A 107 -2.72 8.21 -5.27
C ALA A 107 -2.04 8.39 -6.62
N ASN A 108 -0.87 9.03 -6.63
CA ASN A 108 -0.10 9.23 -7.85
C ASN A 108 0.46 7.90 -8.40
N ASP A 109 0.96 7.04 -7.52
CA ASP A 109 1.54 5.75 -7.91
C ASP A 109 0.49 4.78 -8.48
N VAL A 110 -0.77 4.81 -8.03
CA VAL A 110 -1.83 3.91 -8.51
C VAL A 110 -2.12 4.13 -10.00
N TRP A 111 -2.42 5.37 -10.42
CA TRP A 111 -2.75 5.62 -11.82
C TRP A 111 -1.52 5.45 -12.72
N ILE A 112 -0.33 5.85 -12.25
CA ILE A 112 0.93 5.59 -12.95
C ILE A 112 1.16 4.09 -13.11
N GLY A 113 0.88 3.29 -12.07
CA GLY A 113 1.00 1.83 -12.10
C GLY A 113 0.10 1.19 -13.14
N CYS A 114 -1.14 1.66 -13.26
CA CYS A 114 -2.09 1.22 -14.30
C CYS A 114 -1.57 1.53 -15.70
N VAL A 115 -1.17 2.78 -15.97
CA VAL A 115 -0.61 3.18 -17.27
C VAL A 115 0.67 2.39 -17.58
N GLN A 116 1.55 2.23 -16.59
CA GLN A 116 2.80 1.48 -16.72
C GLN A 116 2.54 0.02 -17.10
N THR A 117 1.50 -0.59 -16.54
CA THR A 117 1.12 -1.98 -16.84
C THR A 117 0.71 -2.13 -18.30
N VAL A 118 -0.11 -1.21 -18.83
CA VAL A 118 -0.53 -1.21 -20.24
C VAL A 118 0.66 -1.06 -21.18
N VAL A 119 1.57 -0.13 -20.88
CA VAL A 119 2.79 0.07 -21.68
C VAL A 119 3.70 -1.16 -21.66
N ILE A 120 3.89 -1.79 -20.50
CA ILE A 120 4.71 -3.00 -20.40
C ILE A 120 4.09 -4.15 -21.19
N PHE A 121 2.77 -4.31 -21.11
CA PHE A 121 2.07 -5.34 -21.87
C PHE A 121 2.24 -5.15 -23.38
N TYR A 122 2.05 -3.91 -23.87
CA TYR A 122 2.27 -3.57 -25.27
C TYR A 122 3.70 -3.93 -25.73
N LEU A 123 4.71 -3.65 -24.92
CA LEU A 123 6.11 -3.95 -25.25
C LEU A 123 6.43 -5.44 -25.22
N LEU A 124 5.87 -6.18 -24.26
CA LEU A 124 5.98 -7.64 -24.22
C LEU A 124 5.33 -8.26 -25.46
N TYR A 125 4.14 -7.79 -25.83
CA TYR A 125 3.45 -8.26 -27.03
C TYR A 125 4.26 -7.97 -28.30
N ARG A 126 4.84 -6.78 -28.41
CA ARG A 126 5.68 -6.42 -29.57
C ARG A 126 6.92 -7.31 -29.71
N ARG A 127 7.48 -7.82 -28.61
CA ARG A 127 8.76 -8.56 -28.61
C ARG A 127 8.61 -10.08 -28.57
N VAL A 128 7.57 -10.59 -27.93
CA VAL A 128 7.36 -12.04 -27.66
C VAL A 128 6.04 -12.53 -28.28
N GLY A 129 5.27 -11.64 -28.91
CA GLY A 129 4.02 -11.96 -29.60
C GLY A 129 2.97 -12.55 -28.67
N VAL A 130 2.33 -13.63 -29.12
CA VAL A 130 1.21 -14.29 -28.43
C VAL A 130 1.60 -14.83 -27.06
N ALA A 131 2.87 -15.18 -26.83
CA ALA A 131 3.34 -15.67 -25.52
C ALA A 131 3.19 -14.62 -24.40
N ALA A 132 3.12 -13.33 -24.73
CA ALA A 132 2.87 -12.27 -23.76
C ALA A 132 1.52 -12.41 -23.03
N PHE A 133 0.51 -12.97 -23.72
CA PHE A 133 -0.81 -13.20 -23.12
C PHE A 133 -0.79 -14.27 -22.02
N VAL A 134 0.10 -15.27 -22.11
CA VAL A 134 0.24 -16.30 -21.07
C VAL A 134 0.75 -15.67 -19.77
N GLY A 135 1.78 -14.83 -19.88
CA GLY A 135 2.34 -14.11 -18.74
C GLY A 135 1.32 -13.18 -18.08
N VAL A 136 0.63 -12.35 -18.86
CA VAL A 136 -0.38 -11.42 -18.33
C VAL A 136 -1.63 -12.14 -17.84
N GLY A 137 -2.06 -13.21 -18.51
CA GLY A 137 -3.17 -14.05 -18.08
C GLY A 137 -2.96 -14.63 -16.69
N LEU A 138 -1.74 -15.07 -16.38
CA LEU A 138 -1.39 -15.53 -15.03
C LEU A 138 -1.49 -14.42 -13.98
N PHE A 139 -1.07 -13.19 -14.30
CA PHE A 139 -1.29 -12.06 -13.40
C PHE A 139 -2.78 -11.77 -13.20
N LEU A 140 -3.57 -11.76 -14.29
CA LEU A 140 -5.01 -11.53 -14.23
C LEU A 140 -5.76 -12.58 -13.42
N ILE A 141 -5.35 -13.85 -13.45
CA ILE A 141 -5.93 -14.94 -12.66
C ILE A 141 -5.52 -14.84 -11.18
N MET A 142 -4.28 -14.40 -10.90
CA MET A 142 -3.79 -14.30 -9.52
C MET A 142 -4.40 -13.12 -8.74
N ILE A 143 -4.74 -12.02 -9.42
CA ILE A 143 -5.40 -10.85 -8.81
C ILE A 143 -6.69 -11.20 -8.04
N PRO A 144 -7.72 -11.86 -8.63
CA PRO A 144 -8.95 -12.17 -7.91
C PRO A 144 -8.71 -13.13 -6.74
N ILE A 145 -7.74 -14.05 -6.85
CA ILE A 145 -7.35 -14.93 -5.74
C ILE A 145 -6.79 -14.10 -4.58
N GLN A 146 -5.86 -13.18 -4.86
CA GLN A 146 -5.31 -12.28 -3.84
C GLN A 146 -6.38 -11.38 -3.22
N ILE A 147 -7.30 -10.84 -4.03
CA ILE A 147 -8.43 -10.03 -3.54
C ILE A 147 -9.33 -10.86 -2.63
N TYR A 148 -9.66 -12.10 -3.01
CA TYR A 148 -10.49 -13.00 -2.20
C TYR A 148 -9.84 -13.27 -0.84
N ILE A 149 -8.57 -13.65 -0.82
CA ILE A 149 -7.83 -13.88 0.43
C ILE A 149 -7.76 -12.57 1.25
N GLY A 150 -7.57 -11.42 0.60
CA GLY A 150 -7.61 -10.11 1.23
C GLY A 150 -8.96 -9.79 1.90
N LYS A 151 -10.09 -10.13 1.27
CA LYS A 151 -11.43 -10.01 1.87
C LYS A 151 -11.58 -10.91 3.10
N VAL A 152 -11.07 -12.15 3.04
CA VAL A 152 -11.05 -13.05 4.20
C VAL A 152 -10.21 -12.47 5.34
N VAL A 153 -9.04 -11.92 5.04
CA VAL A 153 -8.19 -11.22 6.02
C VAL A 153 -8.93 -10.05 6.66
N SER A 154 -9.64 -9.23 5.88
CA SER A 154 -10.45 -8.12 6.39
C SER A 154 -11.54 -8.59 7.36
N LYS A 155 -12.28 -9.66 7.00
CA LYS A 155 -13.30 -10.26 7.88
C LYS A 155 -12.70 -10.79 9.18
N LEU A 156 -11.58 -11.52 9.10
CA LEU A 156 -10.86 -12.03 10.28
C LEU A 156 -10.32 -10.89 11.15
N ARG A 157 -9.92 -9.76 10.56
CA ARG A 157 -9.47 -8.58 11.31
C ARG A 157 -10.58 -7.98 12.16
N VAL A 158 -11.80 -7.91 11.62
CA VAL A 158 -12.98 -7.47 12.39
C VAL A 158 -13.29 -8.43 13.52
N GLU A 159 -13.23 -9.74 13.28
CA GLU A 159 -13.42 -10.75 14.32
C GLU A 159 -12.34 -10.69 15.41
N SER A 160 -11.07 -10.54 15.01
CA SER A 160 -9.95 -10.38 15.93
C SER A 160 -10.12 -9.13 16.80
N ALA A 161 -10.61 -8.02 16.24
CA ALA A 161 -10.88 -6.81 17.01
C ALA A 161 -11.94 -7.06 18.10
N LYS A 162 -13.02 -7.78 17.79
CA LYS A 162 -14.03 -8.19 18.79
C LYS A 162 -13.44 -9.06 19.90
N ASN A 163 -12.50 -9.96 19.55
CA ASN A 163 -11.82 -10.81 20.55
C ASN A 163 -10.89 -9.98 21.44
N THR A 164 -10.17 -9.00 20.88
CA THR A 164 -9.39 -8.03 21.65
C THR A 164 -10.28 -7.22 22.59
N ASP A 165 -11.44 -6.74 22.13
CA ASP A 165 -12.38 -5.98 22.95
C ASP A 165 -12.90 -6.81 24.14
N LYS A 166 -13.26 -8.08 23.92
CA LYS A 166 -13.66 -9.00 25.00
C LYS A 166 -12.57 -9.21 26.05
N ARG A 167 -11.31 -9.37 25.61
CA ARG A 167 -10.16 -9.48 26.52
C ARG A 167 -10.01 -8.20 27.35
N LEU A 168 -10.05 -7.05 26.69
CA LEU A 168 -9.93 -5.75 27.37
C LEU A 168 -11.07 -5.51 28.35
N GLN A 169 -12.29 -5.90 28.02
CA GLN A 169 -13.42 -5.84 28.94
C GLN A 169 -13.18 -6.69 30.19
N THR A 170 -12.75 -7.95 30.01
CA THR A 170 -12.45 -8.84 31.15
C THR A 170 -11.35 -8.28 32.06
N ILE A 171 -10.33 -7.66 31.47
CA ILE A 171 -9.26 -6.99 32.23
C ILE A 171 -9.81 -5.77 32.99
N ARG A 172 -10.66 -4.96 32.36
CA ARG A 172 -11.30 -3.81 33.01
C ARG A 172 -12.12 -4.24 34.22
N ASP A 173 -12.93 -5.29 34.08
CA ASP A 173 -13.75 -5.84 35.17
C ASP A 173 -12.87 -6.34 36.33
N ALA A 174 -11.78 -7.07 36.01
CA ALA A 174 -10.83 -7.55 37.02
C ALA A 174 -10.14 -6.41 37.78
N VAL A 175 -9.69 -5.37 37.07
CA VAL A 175 -9.06 -4.19 37.69
C VAL A 175 -10.04 -3.41 38.55
N SER A 176 -11.29 -3.25 38.09
CA SER A 176 -12.34 -2.57 38.86
C SER A 176 -12.69 -3.29 40.17
N SER A 177 -12.58 -4.62 40.20
CA SER A 177 -12.92 -5.45 41.37
C SER A 177 -11.69 -6.01 42.10
N ILE A 178 -10.50 -5.42 41.91
CA ILE A 178 -9.23 -6.00 42.36
C ILE A 178 -9.17 -6.27 43.88
N LYS A 179 -9.76 -5.39 44.69
CA LYS A 179 -9.80 -5.57 46.16
C LYS A 179 -10.57 -6.83 46.56
N ILE A 180 -11.72 -7.07 45.93
CA ILE A 180 -12.55 -8.26 46.19
C ILE A 180 -11.81 -9.52 45.72
N ILE A 181 -11.23 -9.48 44.52
CA ILE A 181 -10.48 -10.61 43.95
C ILE A 181 -9.34 -11.03 44.89
N LYS A 182 -8.59 -10.07 45.45
CA LYS A 182 -7.52 -10.34 46.42
C LYS A 182 -8.06 -10.84 47.76
N MET A 183 -9.15 -10.26 48.27
CA MET A 183 -9.77 -10.68 49.54
C MET A 183 -10.23 -12.14 49.52
N TYR A 184 -10.71 -12.63 48.36
CA TYR A 184 -11.19 -14.00 48.18
C TYR A 184 -10.18 -14.94 47.50
N ASN A 185 -8.94 -14.50 47.25
CA ASN A 185 -7.92 -15.28 46.54
C ASN A 185 -8.39 -15.79 45.14
N TRP A 186 -9.25 -15.04 44.44
CA TRP A 186 -9.80 -15.41 43.12
C TRP A 186 -8.87 -15.09 41.94
N GLU A 187 -7.62 -14.73 42.20
CA GLU A 187 -6.66 -14.30 41.19
C GLU A 187 -6.43 -15.34 40.10
N SER A 188 -6.23 -16.60 40.46
CA SER A 188 -6.05 -17.70 39.50
C SER A 188 -7.26 -17.89 38.57
N ILE A 189 -8.48 -17.73 39.09
CA ILE A 189 -9.71 -17.88 38.29
C ILE A 189 -9.81 -16.76 37.24
N PHE A 190 -9.50 -15.52 37.63
CA PHE A 190 -9.50 -14.38 36.71
C PHE A 190 -8.35 -14.46 35.70
N GLU A 191 -7.18 -14.91 36.13
CA GLU A 191 -6.03 -15.16 35.26
C GLU A 191 -6.37 -16.19 34.18
N ASP A 192 -6.98 -17.31 34.55
CA ASP A 192 -7.39 -18.35 33.60
C ASP A 192 -8.43 -17.82 32.60
N ARG A 193 -9.37 -17.01 33.05
CA ARG A 193 -10.38 -16.37 32.19
C ARG A 193 -9.73 -15.42 31.18
N ILE A 194 -8.79 -14.58 31.61
CA ILE A 194 -8.04 -13.67 30.73
C ILE A 194 -7.18 -14.47 29.76
N SER A 195 -6.49 -15.51 30.24
CA SER A 195 -5.64 -16.40 29.43
C SER A 195 -6.44 -17.15 28.37
N ARG A 196 -7.66 -17.59 28.67
CA ARG A 196 -8.58 -18.20 27.70
C ARG A 196 -8.96 -17.21 26.59
N ASN A 197 -9.33 -15.98 26.96
CA ASN A 197 -9.62 -14.93 25.97
C ASN A 197 -8.40 -14.59 25.12
N ARG A 198 -7.21 -14.56 25.72
CA ARG A 198 -5.95 -14.34 25.02
C ARG A 198 -5.65 -15.46 24.00
N ARG A 199 -5.89 -16.72 24.34
CA ARG A 199 -5.74 -17.85 23.38
C ARG A 199 -6.66 -17.71 22.17
N ILE A 200 -7.92 -17.30 22.37
CA ILE A 200 -8.88 -17.06 21.27
C ILE A 200 -8.41 -15.91 20.37
N GLU A 201 -7.95 -14.81 20.98
CA GLU A 201 -7.36 -13.66 20.26
C GLU A 201 -6.13 -14.10 19.44
N ILE A 202 -5.17 -14.81 20.05
CA ILE A 202 -3.96 -15.29 19.38
C ILE A 202 -4.31 -16.21 18.22
N ASN A 203 -5.23 -17.16 18.40
CA ASN A 203 -5.66 -18.05 17.30
C ASN A 203 -6.25 -17.26 16.12
N SER A 204 -6.97 -16.17 16.40
CA SER A 204 -7.49 -15.28 15.36
C SER A 204 -6.37 -14.52 14.63
N LEU A 205 -5.39 -14.02 15.38
CA LEU A 205 -4.22 -13.32 14.85
C LEU A 205 -3.32 -14.23 14.01
N VAL A 206 -3.04 -15.45 14.49
CA VAL A 206 -2.29 -16.47 13.74
C VAL A 206 -3.00 -16.76 12.43
N LYS A 207 -4.34 -16.88 12.47
CA LYS A 207 -5.11 -17.06 11.24
C LYS A 207 -4.85 -15.92 10.26
N ILE A 208 -5.00 -14.67 10.68
CA ILE A 208 -4.72 -13.49 9.84
C ILE A 208 -3.30 -13.53 9.26
N PHE A 209 -2.30 -13.80 10.10
CA PHE A 209 -0.90 -13.80 9.70
C PHE A 209 -0.60 -14.85 8.62
N ILE A 210 -1.11 -16.07 8.77
CA ILE A 210 -0.96 -17.13 7.76
C ILE A 210 -1.51 -16.67 6.40
N ARG A 211 -2.69 -16.03 6.36
CA ARG A 211 -3.28 -15.57 5.09
C ARG A 211 -2.48 -14.41 4.47
N LYS A 212 -1.93 -13.51 5.30
CA LYS A 212 -1.03 -12.45 4.83
C LYS A 212 0.24 -13.02 4.19
N VAL A 213 0.86 -14.02 4.84
CA VAL A 213 2.02 -14.73 4.30
C VAL A 213 1.66 -15.42 2.98
N MET A 214 0.48 -16.06 2.90
CA MET A 214 0.00 -16.66 1.65
C MET A 214 -0.13 -15.63 0.51
N ILE A 215 -0.70 -14.45 0.76
CA ILE A 215 -0.76 -13.38 -0.25
C ILE A 215 0.63 -12.98 -0.72
N LEU A 216 1.57 -12.79 0.22
CA LEU A 216 2.96 -12.41 -0.10
C LEU A 216 3.66 -13.48 -0.96
N LEU A 217 3.51 -14.76 -0.58
CA LEU A 217 4.08 -15.89 -1.31
C LEU A 217 3.46 -16.03 -2.70
N LEU A 218 2.14 -15.97 -2.82
CA LEU A 218 1.43 -16.00 -4.10
C LEU A 218 1.91 -14.86 -5.00
N GLY A 219 2.05 -13.65 -4.48
CA GLY A 219 2.57 -12.51 -5.23
C GLY A 219 4.00 -12.71 -5.73
N ALA A 220 4.89 -13.26 -4.89
CA ALA A 220 6.26 -13.56 -5.28
C ALA A 220 6.33 -14.66 -6.36
N LEU A 221 5.59 -15.74 -6.17
CA LEU A 221 5.52 -16.88 -7.09
C LEU A 221 4.88 -16.52 -8.44
N THR A 222 3.88 -15.64 -8.46
CA THR A 222 3.19 -15.20 -9.69
C THR A 222 4.19 -14.71 -10.73
N SER A 223 5.14 -13.87 -10.34
CA SER A 223 6.15 -13.35 -11.28
C SER A 223 7.08 -14.42 -11.84
N LYS A 224 7.43 -15.43 -11.02
CA LYS A 224 8.31 -16.54 -11.43
C LYS A 224 7.59 -17.50 -12.36
N LEU A 225 6.34 -17.86 -12.03
CA LEU A 225 5.48 -18.71 -12.84
C LEU A 225 5.13 -18.03 -14.17
N ALA A 226 4.78 -16.74 -14.15
CA ALA A 226 4.48 -15.97 -15.36
C ALA A 226 5.70 -15.88 -16.29
N PHE A 227 6.89 -15.67 -15.73
CA PHE A 227 8.14 -15.69 -16.47
C PHE A 227 8.38 -17.06 -17.12
N PHE A 228 8.35 -18.12 -16.32
CA PHE A 228 8.56 -19.49 -16.81
C PHE A 228 7.56 -19.87 -17.90
N ALA A 229 6.26 -19.68 -17.66
CA ALA A 229 5.20 -20.02 -18.60
C ALA A 229 5.32 -19.24 -19.92
N MET A 230 5.67 -17.94 -19.87
CA MET A 230 5.85 -17.14 -21.07
C MET A 230 7.09 -17.57 -21.88
N VAL A 231 8.21 -17.85 -21.22
CA VAL A 231 9.42 -18.36 -21.90
C VAL A 231 9.14 -19.73 -22.53
N MET A 232 8.48 -20.64 -21.80
CA MET A 232 8.10 -21.95 -22.34
C MET A 232 7.16 -21.84 -23.54
N MET A 233 6.16 -20.96 -23.48
CA MET A 233 5.27 -20.70 -24.61
C MET A 233 6.05 -20.15 -25.82
N TYR A 234 7.00 -19.25 -25.59
CA TYR A 234 7.82 -18.68 -26.67
C TYR A 234 8.70 -19.71 -27.37
N VAL A 235 9.27 -20.66 -26.60
CA VAL A 235 10.03 -21.81 -27.12
C VAL A 235 9.13 -22.78 -27.87
N TRP A 236 7.94 -23.05 -27.33
CA TRP A 236 6.99 -23.96 -27.96
C TRP A 236 6.50 -23.45 -29.32
N LEU A 237 6.43 -22.13 -29.50
CA LEU A 237 6.19 -21.47 -30.78
C LEU A 237 7.37 -21.54 -31.77
N GLY A 238 8.47 -22.22 -31.40
CA GLY A 238 9.64 -22.42 -32.25
C GLY A 238 10.62 -21.25 -32.31
N ASN A 239 10.47 -20.25 -31.43
CA ASN A 239 11.34 -19.07 -31.46
C ASN A 239 12.66 -19.30 -30.72
N PRO A 240 13.79 -18.78 -31.22
CA PRO A 240 15.08 -18.90 -30.55
C PRO A 240 15.13 -18.04 -29.28
N ILE A 241 15.69 -18.60 -28.21
CA ILE A 241 15.89 -17.88 -26.95
C ILE A 241 17.24 -17.17 -26.99
N SER A 242 17.25 -15.87 -26.72
CA SER A 242 18.47 -15.10 -26.44
C SER A 242 18.50 -14.65 -24.98
N ALA A 243 19.71 -14.50 -24.42
CA ALA A 243 19.89 -13.95 -23.07
C ALA A 243 19.28 -12.53 -22.96
N GLU A 244 19.35 -11.79 -24.06
CA GLU A 244 18.77 -10.47 -24.25
C GLU A 244 17.26 -10.44 -23.95
N LEU A 245 16.53 -11.36 -24.57
CA LEU A 245 15.08 -11.49 -24.48
C LEU A 245 14.66 -11.98 -23.10
N VAL A 246 15.36 -12.97 -22.55
CA VAL A 246 15.09 -13.50 -21.22
C VAL A 246 15.21 -12.41 -20.15
N TYR A 247 16.28 -11.61 -20.21
CA TYR A 247 16.47 -10.49 -19.30
C TYR A 247 15.38 -9.42 -19.46
N PHE A 248 15.04 -9.07 -20.71
CA PHE A 248 13.97 -8.10 -21.00
C PHE A 248 12.63 -8.53 -20.40
N ILE A 249 12.24 -9.79 -20.61
CA ILE A 249 10.99 -10.35 -20.05
C ILE A 249 11.03 -10.33 -18.53
N LEU A 250 12.12 -10.82 -17.92
CA LEU A 250 12.26 -10.91 -16.48
C LEU A 250 12.12 -9.54 -15.81
N THR A 251 12.83 -8.54 -16.32
CA THR A 251 12.81 -7.18 -15.75
C THR A 251 11.44 -6.52 -15.89
N LEU A 252 10.79 -6.64 -17.05
CA LEU A 252 9.45 -6.09 -17.26
C LEU A 252 8.40 -6.76 -16.36
N LEU A 253 8.44 -8.08 -16.19
CA LEU A 253 7.53 -8.78 -15.28
C LEU A 253 7.75 -8.40 -13.81
N GLN A 254 8.99 -8.16 -13.39
CA GLN A 254 9.27 -7.66 -12.03
C GLN A 254 8.68 -6.26 -11.79
N ARG A 255 8.64 -5.40 -12.82
CA ARG A 255 7.98 -4.09 -12.75
C ARG A 255 6.47 -4.23 -12.63
N VAL A 256 5.86 -5.10 -13.42
CA VAL A 256 4.42 -5.42 -13.34
C VAL A 256 4.04 -5.98 -11.97
N ARG A 257 4.87 -6.88 -11.43
CA ARG A 257 4.71 -7.43 -10.07
C ARG A 257 4.60 -6.34 -9.02
N HIS A 258 5.47 -5.32 -9.06
CA HIS A 258 5.44 -4.23 -8.09
C HIS A 258 4.12 -3.46 -8.15
N ALA A 259 3.62 -3.16 -9.36
CA ALA A 259 2.34 -2.46 -9.54
C ALA A 259 1.18 -3.26 -8.93
N PHE A 260 1.08 -4.55 -9.24
CA PHE A 260 -0.04 -5.39 -8.81
C PHE A 260 0.00 -5.84 -7.35
N ASN A 261 1.18 -6.17 -6.82
CA ASN A 261 1.26 -6.73 -5.46
C ASN A 261 1.43 -5.67 -4.38
N VAL A 262 1.93 -4.48 -4.71
CA VAL A 262 2.27 -3.44 -3.72
C VAL A 262 1.43 -2.19 -3.95
N VAL A 263 1.56 -1.56 -5.12
CA VAL A 263 0.99 -0.23 -5.35
C VAL A 263 -0.53 -0.24 -5.34
N ILE A 264 -1.16 -1.11 -6.14
CA ILE A 264 -2.61 -1.16 -6.25
C ILE A 264 -3.27 -1.57 -4.90
N PRO A 265 -2.84 -2.64 -4.21
CA PRO A 265 -3.43 -3.01 -2.92
C PRO A 265 -3.26 -1.97 -1.82
N MET A 266 -2.10 -1.33 -1.73
CA MET A 266 -1.85 -0.25 -0.77
C MET A 266 -2.74 0.95 -1.12
N GLY A 267 -2.79 1.36 -2.39
CA GLY A 267 -3.65 2.44 -2.85
C GLY A 267 -5.13 2.23 -2.50
N ILE A 268 -5.67 1.03 -2.67
CA ILE A 268 -7.05 0.71 -2.28
C ILE A 268 -7.24 0.84 -0.77
N THR A 269 -6.29 0.33 0.01
CA THR A 269 -6.36 0.36 1.48
C THR A 269 -6.33 1.79 2.02
N GLU A 270 -5.39 2.59 1.52
CA GLU A 270 -5.24 4.00 1.91
C GLU A 270 -6.41 4.84 1.42
N SER A 271 -6.98 4.54 0.24
CA SER A 271 -8.22 5.19 -0.24
C SER A 271 -9.39 4.95 0.72
N ALA A 272 -9.53 3.74 1.22
CA ALA A 272 -10.60 3.39 2.16
C ALA A 272 -10.43 4.09 3.52
N GLU A 273 -9.19 4.15 4.04
CA GLU A 273 -8.90 4.89 5.28
C GLU A 273 -9.13 6.39 5.07
N LEU A 274 -8.67 6.96 3.96
CA LEU A 274 -8.90 8.36 3.60
C LEU A 274 -10.40 8.67 3.57
N TYR A 275 -11.21 7.84 2.92
CA TYR A 275 -12.66 8.04 2.86
C TYR A 275 -13.30 8.05 4.25
N ALA A 276 -12.91 7.11 5.11
CA ALA A 276 -13.41 7.05 6.49
C ALA A 276 -12.97 8.28 7.31
N SER A 277 -11.72 8.72 7.15
CA SER A 277 -11.16 9.91 7.79
C SER A 277 -11.81 11.21 7.32
N ALA A 278 -12.02 11.36 6.01
CA ALA A 278 -12.71 12.50 5.42
C ALA A 278 -14.13 12.65 5.98
N LYS A 279 -14.88 11.54 6.08
CA LYS A 279 -16.23 11.54 6.67
C LYS A 279 -16.23 11.99 8.14
N ARG A 280 -15.23 11.58 8.92
CA ARG A 280 -15.09 11.99 10.33
C ARG A 280 -14.75 13.48 10.47
N ILE A 281 -13.83 13.99 9.65
CA ILE A 281 -13.47 15.42 9.62
C ILE A 281 -14.65 16.26 9.16
N GLU A 282 -15.36 15.83 8.11
CA GLU A 282 -16.57 16.50 7.61
C GLU A 282 -17.65 16.59 8.70
N ALA A 283 -17.89 15.50 9.43
CA ALA A 283 -18.84 15.48 10.54
C ALA A 283 -18.48 16.49 11.65
N LEU A 284 -17.19 16.71 11.94
CA LEU A 284 -16.74 17.77 12.85
C LEU A 284 -17.01 19.16 12.24
N LEU A 285 -16.63 19.37 10.98
CA LEU A 285 -16.73 20.67 10.32
C LEU A 285 -18.18 21.15 10.14
N LYS A 286 -19.15 20.24 10.01
CA LYS A 286 -20.58 20.56 9.92
C LYS A 286 -21.25 20.92 11.25
N ARG A 287 -20.58 20.74 12.39
CA ARG A 287 -21.18 21.03 13.71
C ARG A 287 -21.46 22.52 13.91
N ARG A 288 -22.47 22.80 14.75
CA ARG A 288 -22.96 24.15 15.05
C ARG A 288 -21.86 24.99 15.72
N VAL A 289 -21.57 26.10 15.08
CA VAL A 289 -20.67 27.13 15.56
C VAL A 289 -21.45 28.05 16.49
N LEU A 290 -20.78 28.55 17.52
CA LEU A 290 -21.31 29.58 18.42
C LEU A 290 -21.71 30.80 17.57
N ARG A 291 -23.01 31.10 17.52
CA ARG A 291 -23.54 32.25 16.77
C ARG A 291 -23.00 33.49 17.48
N ARG A 292 -22.15 34.30 16.82
CA ARG A 292 -21.72 35.60 17.37
C ARG A 292 -22.98 36.40 17.66
N MET A 293 -23.34 36.59 18.93
CA MET A 293 -24.28 37.64 19.26
C MET A 293 -23.64 38.96 18.80
N PRO A 294 -24.34 39.79 18.00
CA PRO A 294 -23.85 41.13 17.74
C PRO A 294 -23.68 41.79 19.10
N MET A 295 -22.47 42.24 19.43
CA MET A 295 -22.28 43.10 20.60
C MET A 295 -23.17 44.31 20.37
N LYS A 296 -24.32 44.37 21.05
CA LYS A 296 -25.06 45.62 21.19
C LYS A 296 -24.04 46.58 21.77
N LYS A 297 -23.73 47.63 20.99
CA LYS A 297 -22.98 48.78 21.49
C LYS A 297 -23.69 49.23 22.76
N LEU A 298 -23.10 48.94 23.92
CA LEU A 298 -23.40 49.64 25.16
C LEU A 298 -22.78 51.02 24.99
N PHE A 299 -23.57 51.94 24.45
CA PHE A 299 -23.44 53.37 24.66
C PHE A 299 -24.73 53.82 25.35
#